data_AF-A0A0N0UZS4-F1
#
_entry.id   AF-A0A0N0UZS4-F1
#
_cell.length_a   1.000
_cell.length_b   1.000
_cell.length_c   1.000
_cell.angle_alpha   90.00
_cell.angle_beta   90.00
_cell.angle_gamma   90.00
#
_symmetry.space_group_name_H-M   'P 1'
#
loop_
_entity.id
_entity.type
_entity.pdbx_description
1 polymer ?
#
loop_
_entity_poly.entity_id
_entity_poly.type
_entity_poly.pdbx_seq_one_letter_code
_entity_poly.pdbx_strand_id
1 'polypeptide(L)'
;MNKSYNYKKNDHQNYELYPREIILALSIDGVVPLTHDHFRKRADLKLIEKNVMGLINAKEAAKSELPSLVFNMVGYPDILYQTDEYVDKWLSFSNSIMISKFRPIGSRYLWDLSHSYPFQTCPHLYNQAVISITGDVVLCCEDIHMDVPLGNIKQNSLLDIYRSSRLMKHYRTTHELGDISKLKLCRDCHIWGADILLQENTEFIKGVQVNVQKYPSGSIYRKC
;
A
#
# COMPACT_ATOMS: atom_id res chain seq x y z
N MET A 1 2.32 -26.30 21.30
CA MET A 1 1.20 -25.61 21.98
C MET A 1 0.61 -24.60 21.01
N ASN A 2 -0.54 -24.94 20.44
CA ASN A 2 -1.27 -24.10 19.48
C ASN A 2 -1.70 -22.79 20.14
N LYS A 3 -1.24 -21.64 19.62
CA LYS A 3 -1.92 -20.36 19.87
C LYS A 3 -3.07 -20.27 18.87
N SER A 4 -4.27 -20.65 19.33
CA SER A 4 -5.50 -20.34 18.61
C SER A 4 -5.69 -18.82 18.59
N TYR A 5 -5.73 -18.24 17.39
CA TYR A 5 -6.21 -16.87 17.23
C TYR A 5 -7.72 -16.89 17.49
N ASN A 6 -8.12 -16.46 18.70
CA ASN A 6 -9.51 -16.27 19.06
C ASN A 6 -10.07 -15.07 18.26
N TYR A 7 -10.64 -15.34 17.09
CA TYR A 7 -11.62 -14.43 16.51
C TYR A 7 -12.87 -14.45 17.39
N LYS A 8 -12.99 -13.49 18.31
CA LYS A 8 -14.26 -13.25 19.01
C LYS A 8 -15.31 -12.91 17.94
N LYS A 9 -16.29 -13.80 17.77
CA LYS A 9 -17.58 -13.45 17.15
C LYS A 9 -18.23 -12.43 18.08
N ASN A 10 -18.16 -11.16 17.72
CA ASN A 10 -19.01 -10.15 18.34
C ASN A 10 -20.31 -10.10 17.54
N ASP A 11 -21.38 -10.53 18.22
CA ASP A 11 -22.76 -10.22 17.86
C ASP A 11 -22.94 -8.70 17.73
N HIS A 12 -23.63 -8.29 16.66
CA HIS A 12 -24.20 -6.95 16.46
C HIS A 12 -23.34 -5.76 16.94
N GLN A 13 -22.22 -5.49 16.28
CA GLN A 13 -21.49 -4.23 16.48
C GLN A 13 -22.10 -3.13 15.62
N ASN A 14 -22.59 -2.07 16.27
CA ASN A 14 -22.71 -0.74 15.70
C ASN A 14 -21.40 -0.43 14.96
N TYR A 15 -21.48 -0.25 13.64
CA TYR A 15 -20.38 0.31 12.89
C TYR A 15 -20.28 1.77 13.30
N GLU A 16 -19.44 2.09 14.29
CA GLU A 16 -18.95 3.46 14.44
C GLU A 16 -18.40 3.86 13.06
N LEU A 17 -19.00 4.89 12.47
CA LEU A 17 -18.50 5.51 11.26
C LEU A 17 -17.10 6.02 11.60
N TYR A 18 -16.07 5.23 11.28
CA TYR A 18 -14.70 5.69 11.28
C TYR A 18 -14.69 7.06 10.58
N PRO A 19 -14.07 8.10 11.16
CA PRO A 19 -14.02 9.40 10.54
C PRO A 19 -13.54 9.20 9.09
N ARG A 20 -14.32 9.70 8.13
CA ARG A 20 -13.98 9.55 6.71
C ARG A 20 -12.71 10.34 6.46
N GLU A 21 -11.57 9.68 6.58
CA GLU A 21 -10.31 10.23 6.13
C GLU A 21 -10.34 10.24 4.60
N ILE A 22 -10.58 11.41 4.02
CA ILE A 22 -10.45 11.59 2.57
C ILE A 22 -8.97 11.80 2.30
N ILE A 23 -8.31 10.76 1.79
CA ILE A 23 -6.90 10.79 1.46
C ILE A 23 -6.74 11.03 -0.04
N LEU A 24 -5.90 12.00 -0.41
CA LEU A 24 -5.38 12.15 -1.76
C LEU A 24 -3.90 11.74 -1.76
N ALA A 25 -3.63 10.58 -2.36
CA ALA A 25 -2.27 10.08 -2.55
C ALA A 25 -1.72 10.52 -3.91
N LEU A 26 -0.64 11.30 -3.89
CA LEU A 26 0.04 11.85 -5.06
C LEU A 26 1.31 11.06 -5.31
N SER A 27 1.43 10.47 -6.49
CA SER A 27 2.61 9.67 -6.84
C SER A 27 3.60 10.51 -7.65
N ILE A 28 4.73 10.86 -7.04
CA ILE A 28 5.78 11.73 -7.57
C ILE A 28 7.12 11.04 -7.29
N ASP A 29 7.86 10.66 -8.32
CA ASP A 29 9.09 9.87 -8.17
C ASP A 29 10.34 10.74 -8.28
N GLY A 30 10.94 11.09 -7.14
CA GLY A 30 12.13 11.94 -7.06
C GLY A 30 11.82 13.44 -7.18
N VAL A 31 12.88 14.24 -7.27
CA VAL A 31 12.87 15.71 -7.31
C VAL A 31 13.57 16.28 -8.54
N VAL A 32 14.28 15.45 -9.30
CA VAL A 32 14.97 15.83 -10.53
C VAL A 32 14.08 15.54 -11.75
N PRO A 33 13.72 16.55 -12.57
CA PRO A 33 12.83 16.36 -13.72
C PRO A 33 13.30 15.30 -14.72
N LEU A 34 14.60 15.27 -15.01
CA LEU A 34 15.17 14.30 -15.97
C LEU A 34 14.91 12.85 -15.55
N THR A 35 15.17 12.51 -14.29
CA THR A 35 14.99 11.14 -13.79
C THR A 35 13.51 10.82 -13.56
N HIS A 36 12.72 11.81 -13.11
CA HIS A 36 11.28 11.64 -12.96
C HIS A 36 10.61 11.28 -14.30
N ASP A 37 10.86 12.06 -15.34
CA ASP A 37 10.23 11.90 -16.65
C ASP A 37 10.72 10.63 -17.37
N HIS A 38 11.93 10.16 -17.03
CA HIS A 38 12.46 8.88 -17.49
C HIS A 38 11.61 7.69 -16.99
N PHE A 39 11.31 7.64 -15.69
CA PHE A 39 10.50 6.57 -15.10
C PHE A 39 9.00 6.77 -15.34
N ARG A 40 8.50 8.00 -15.23
CA ARG A 40 7.11 8.37 -15.49
C ARG A 40 6.97 9.07 -16.84
N LYS A 41 6.97 8.26 -17.91
CA LYS A 41 6.83 8.78 -19.28
C LYS A 41 5.62 9.70 -19.42
N ARG A 42 5.87 10.93 -19.89
CA ARG A 42 4.87 12.00 -20.11
C ARG A 42 4.30 12.62 -18.81
N ALA A 43 4.99 12.43 -17.68
CA ALA A 43 4.64 13.08 -16.43
C ALA A 43 5.66 14.20 -16.14
N ASP A 44 5.44 15.39 -16.70
CA ASP A 44 6.34 16.54 -16.48
C ASP A 44 6.35 16.93 -15.00
N LEU A 45 7.50 16.74 -14.34
CA LEU A 45 7.64 17.03 -12.90
C LEU A 45 7.30 18.49 -12.56
N LYS A 46 7.72 19.47 -13.37
CA LYS A 46 7.49 20.89 -13.08
C LYS A 46 6.00 21.22 -13.14
N LEU A 47 5.28 20.64 -14.10
CA LEU A 47 3.83 20.81 -14.19
C LEU A 47 3.12 20.16 -13.00
N ILE A 48 3.56 18.97 -12.59
CA ILE A 48 3.03 18.28 -11.41
C ILE A 48 3.23 19.14 -10.17
N GLU A 49 4.44 19.62 -9.93
CA GLU A 49 4.77 20.47 -8.77
C GLU A 49 3.94 21.74 -8.74
N LYS A 50 3.79 22.41 -9.89
CA LYS A 50 2.92 23.58 -10.02
C LYS A 50 1.47 23.27 -9.59
N ASN A 51 0.91 22.15 -10.06
CA ASN A 51 -0.46 21.77 -9.76
C ASN A 51 -0.65 21.36 -8.30
N VAL A 52 0.33 20.64 -7.73
CA VAL A 52 0.34 20.25 -6.32
C VAL A 52 0.39 21.47 -5.41
N MET A 53 1.27 22.43 -5.70
CA MET A 53 1.31 23.70 -4.97
C MET A 53 0.01 24.49 -5.12
N GLY A 54 -0.62 24.45 -6.29
CA GLY A 54 -1.96 25.02 -6.51
C GLY A 54 -3.02 24.42 -5.57
N LEU A 55 -3.02 23.10 -5.40
CA LEU A 55 -3.91 22.42 -4.46
C LEU A 55 -3.62 22.79 -3.00
N ILE A 56 -2.34 22.82 -2.61
CA ILE A 56 -1.92 23.20 -1.25
C ILE A 56 -2.40 24.62 -0.92
N ASN A 57 -2.14 25.58 -1.81
CA ASN A 57 -2.57 26.97 -1.63
C ASN A 57 -4.10 27.09 -1.56
N ALA A 58 -4.83 26.30 -2.36
CA ALA A 58 -6.29 26.29 -2.30
C ALA A 58 -6.81 25.74 -0.96
N LYS A 59 -6.19 24.69 -0.41
CA LYS A 59 -6.51 24.16 0.92
C LYS A 59 -6.24 25.20 2.01
N GLU A 60 -5.09 25.87 1.97
CA GLU A 60 -4.74 26.93 2.93
C GLU A 60 -5.71 28.10 2.87
N ALA A 61 -6.03 28.61 1.67
CA ALA A 61 -7.00 29.68 1.49
C ALA A 61 -8.41 29.30 1.99
N ALA A 62 -8.80 28.04 1.82
CA ALA A 62 -10.05 27.50 2.32
C ALA A 62 -10.01 27.11 3.81
N LYS A 63 -8.84 27.17 4.47
CA LYS A 63 -8.59 26.62 5.81
C LYS A 63 -9.05 25.16 5.94
N SER A 64 -8.86 24.38 4.87
CA SER A 64 -9.34 23.01 4.76
C SER A 64 -8.25 22.01 5.13
N GLU A 65 -8.49 21.23 6.18
CA GLU A 65 -7.65 20.09 6.54
C GLU A 65 -7.78 18.95 5.52
N LEU A 66 -8.93 18.84 4.82
CA LEU A 66 -9.19 17.80 3.83
C LEU A 66 -8.92 18.24 2.38
N PRO A 67 -8.55 17.30 1.49
CA PRO A 67 -8.16 15.92 1.82
C PRO A 67 -6.79 15.85 2.54
N SER A 68 -6.57 14.83 3.35
CA SER A 68 -5.23 14.49 3.85
C SER A 68 -4.34 14.22 2.64
N LEU A 69 -3.16 14.83 2.59
CA LEU A 69 -2.24 14.68 1.46
C LEU A 69 -1.18 13.63 1.79
N VAL A 70 -1.06 12.62 0.93
CA VAL A 70 -0.03 11.58 1.02
C VAL A 70 0.83 11.64 -0.22
N PHE A 71 2.15 11.63 -0.05
CA PHE A 71 3.10 11.71 -1.16
C PHE A 71 3.85 10.39 -1.28
N ASN A 72 3.82 9.80 -2.48
CA ASN A 72 4.39 8.49 -2.75
C ASN A 72 5.52 8.62 -3.75
N MET A 73 6.69 8.10 -3.41
CA MET A 73 7.81 7.90 -4.34
C MET A 73 8.12 6.41 -4.42
N VAL A 74 8.26 5.89 -5.63
CA VAL A 74 8.87 4.58 -5.85
C VAL A 74 10.39 4.76 -5.82
N GLY A 75 11.05 4.07 -4.90
CA GLY A 75 12.50 4.08 -4.75
C GLY A 75 13.20 3.23 -5.80
N TYR A 76 13.26 3.70 -7.05
CA TYR A 76 14.11 3.09 -8.09
C TYR A 76 15.58 3.23 -7.70
N PRO A 77 16.44 2.22 -7.98
CA PRO A 77 17.87 2.30 -7.68
C PRO A 77 18.51 3.62 -8.14
N ASP A 78 18.15 4.09 -9.33
CA ASP A 78 18.67 5.31 -9.95
C ASP A 78 18.16 6.62 -9.33
N ILE A 79 17.17 6.59 -8.43
CA ILE A 79 16.66 7.81 -7.76
C ILE A 79 16.63 7.72 -6.24
N LEU A 80 16.97 6.57 -5.65
CA LEU A 80 16.95 6.39 -4.19
C LEU A 80 17.83 7.41 -3.47
N TYR A 81 18.90 7.89 -4.09
CA TYR A 81 19.74 8.96 -3.54
C TYR A 81 19.00 10.30 -3.36
N GLN A 82 17.85 10.49 -4.02
CA GLN A 82 17.01 11.69 -3.92
C GLN A 82 16.03 11.63 -2.73
N THR A 83 16.01 10.54 -1.96
CA THR A 83 15.00 10.31 -0.90
C THR A 83 14.98 11.43 0.14
N ASP A 84 16.15 11.83 0.65
CA ASP A 84 16.24 12.85 1.68
C ASP A 84 15.72 14.20 1.17
N GLU A 85 16.14 14.61 -0.04
CA GLU A 85 15.66 15.84 -0.69
C GLU A 85 14.15 15.79 -0.99
N TYR A 86 13.64 14.62 -1.38
CA TYR A 86 12.21 14.40 -1.61
C TYR A 86 11.40 14.56 -0.33
N VAL A 87 11.83 13.94 0.77
CA VAL A 87 11.17 14.07 2.08
C VAL A 87 11.23 15.53 2.52
N ASP A 88 12.40 16.14 2.44
CA ASP A 88 12.64 17.54 2.78
C ASP A 88 11.77 18.54 2.01
N LYS A 89 11.39 18.21 0.76
CA LYS A 89 10.57 19.05 -0.10
C LYS A 89 9.09 18.95 0.23
N TRP A 90 8.59 17.73 0.46
CA TRP A 90 7.16 17.47 0.54
C TRP A 90 6.62 17.34 1.96
N LEU A 91 7.48 17.07 2.94
CA LEU A 91 7.04 16.72 4.29
C LEU A 91 6.15 17.81 4.88
N SER A 92 6.55 19.08 4.81
CA SER A 92 5.78 20.20 5.36
C SER A 92 4.37 20.32 4.79
N PHE A 93 4.13 19.85 3.57
CA PHE A 93 2.84 19.93 2.87
C PHE A 93 2.01 18.64 2.93
N SER A 94 2.56 17.58 3.50
CA SER A 94 1.93 16.25 3.56
C SER A 94 1.48 15.87 4.97
N ASN A 95 0.54 14.93 5.08
CA ASN A 95 0.26 14.20 6.31
C ASN A 95 1.23 13.02 6.46
N SER A 96 1.57 12.37 5.35
CA SER A 96 2.63 11.36 5.31
C SER A 96 3.31 11.25 3.97
N ILE A 97 4.53 10.71 3.98
CA ILE A 97 5.31 10.34 2.80
C ILE A 97 5.54 8.83 2.84
N MET A 98 5.34 8.16 1.70
CA MET A 98 5.69 6.75 1.51
C MET A 98 6.77 6.63 0.44
N ILE A 99 7.89 5.99 0.80
CA ILE A 99 8.94 5.59 -0.12
C ILE A 99 8.78 4.09 -0.36
N SER A 100 8.15 3.71 -1.46
CA SER A 100 7.90 2.31 -1.81
C SER A 100 9.15 1.65 -2.38
N LYS A 101 9.42 0.41 -1.99
CA LYS A 101 10.46 -0.41 -2.61
C LYS A 101 10.08 -0.70 -4.06
N PHE A 102 11.00 -0.40 -4.98
CA PHE A 102 10.82 -0.75 -6.38
C PHE A 102 10.75 -2.27 -6.56
N ARG A 103 9.83 -2.72 -7.43
CA ARG A 103 9.74 -4.09 -7.92
C ARG A 103 9.55 -4.06 -9.43
N PRO A 104 10.22 -4.94 -10.18
CA PRO A 104 9.88 -5.17 -11.58
C PRO A 104 8.41 -5.57 -11.74
N ILE A 105 7.79 -5.17 -12.86
CA ILE A 105 6.39 -5.52 -13.15
C ILE A 105 6.22 -7.05 -13.10
N GLY A 106 5.20 -7.51 -12.37
CA GLY A 106 4.90 -8.93 -12.18
C GLY A 106 5.74 -9.62 -11.09
N SER A 107 6.82 -8.99 -10.60
CA SER A 107 7.56 -9.50 -9.45
C SER A 107 6.82 -9.19 -8.15
N ARG A 108 6.68 -10.22 -7.29
CA ARG A 108 6.07 -10.11 -5.97
C ARG A 108 7.10 -10.30 -4.85
N TYR A 109 8.38 -10.28 -5.19
CA TYR A 109 9.48 -10.42 -4.26
C TYR A 109 9.83 -9.07 -3.62
N LEU A 110 9.90 -9.04 -2.29
CA LEU A 110 10.30 -7.88 -1.49
C LEU A 110 11.69 -8.04 -0.86
N TRP A 111 12.25 -9.24 -0.89
CA TRP A 111 13.56 -9.59 -0.36
C TRP A 111 14.08 -10.77 -1.17
N ASP A 112 15.40 -10.98 -1.14
CA ASP A 112 16.03 -12.12 -1.81
C ASP A 112 15.87 -13.41 -1.00
N LEU A 113 16.26 -14.55 -1.56
CA LEU A 113 16.17 -15.86 -0.90
C LEU A 113 17.18 -16.04 0.25
N SER A 114 18.18 -15.17 0.37
CA SER A 114 19.15 -15.21 1.47
C SER A 114 18.58 -14.64 2.77
N HIS A 115 17.47 -13.91 2.68
CA HIS A 115 16.76 -13.33 3.80
C HIS A 115 15.39 -14.00 3.95
N SER A 116 15.03 -14.42 5.17
CA SER A 116 13.70 -14.99 5.44
C SER A 116 13.06 -14.30 6.63
N TYR A 117 11.88 -13.74 6.42
CA TYR A 117 11.02 -13.30 7.51
C TYR A 117 10.13 -14.47 7.98
N PRO A 118 9.75 -14.53 9.26
CA PRO A 118 8.75 -15.48 9.74
C PRO A 118 7.47 -15.33 8.93
N PHE A 119 6.99 -16.44 8.36
CA PHE A 119 5.77 -16.42 7.57
C PHE A 119 4.57 -15.95 8.42
N GLN A 120 3.75 -15.09 7.83
CA GLN A 120 2.47 -14.66 8.38
C GLN A 120 1.37 -14.74 7.32
N THR A 121 0.15 -14.96 7.77
CA THR A 121 -1.03 -14.94 6.90
C THR A 121 -1.11 -13.59 6.19
N CYS A 122 -1.30 -13.61 4.87
CA CYS A 122 -1.32 -12.39 4.08
C CYS A 122 -2.52 -11.50 4.49
N PRO A 123 -2.30 -10.25 4.93
CA PRO A 123 -3.38 -9.38 5.36
C PRO A 123 -4.34 -9.01 4.22
N HIS A 124 -3.87 -9.03 2.96
CA HIS A 124 -4.72 -8.74 1.80
C HIS A 124 -5.89 -9.72 1.66
N LEU A 125 -5.76 -10.96 2.14
CA LEU A 125 -6.85 -11.94 2.10
C LEU A 125 -8.03 -11.58 3.01
N TYR A 126 -7.83 -10.69 3.98
CA TYR A 126 -8.84 -10.31 4.99
C TYR A 126 -9.20 -8.83 4.94
N ASN A 127 -8.32 -7.98 4.41
CA ASN A 127 -8.45 -6.53 4.46
C ASN A 127 -8.59 -5.88 3.07
N GLN A 128 -8.57 -6.63 1.97
CA GLN A 128 -8.65 -6.09 0.62
C GLN A 128 -9.64 -6.86 -0.24
N ALA A 129 -10.37 -6.14 -1.09
CA ALA A 129 -11.10 -6.68 -2.23
C ALA A 129 -10.76 -5.85 -3.47
N VAL A 130 -10.32 -6.51 -4.54
CA VAL A 130 -9.98 -5.86 -5.80
C VAL A 130 -11.04 -6.17 -6.84
N ILE A 131 -11.58 -5.11 -7.44
CA ILE A 131 -12.65 -5.19 -8.43
C ILE A 131 -12.12 -4.54 -9.72
N SER A 132 -12.14 -5.29 -10.82
CA SER A 132 -11.75 -4.79 -12.13
C SER A 132 -12.80 -3.83 -12.71
N ILE A 133 -12.46 -3.11 -13.78
CA ILE A 133 -13.39 -2.25 -14.51
C ILE A 133 -14.57 -3.03 -15.13
N THR A 134 -14.42 -4.34 -15.36
CA THR A 134 -15.46 -5.23 -15.88
C THR A 134 -16.37 -5.78 -14.77
N GLY A 135 -16.02 -5.53 -13.50
CA GLY A 135 -16.73 -5.99 -12.32
C GLY A 135 -16.22 -7.32 -11.75
N ASP A 136 -15.13 -7.86 -12.30
CA ASP A 136 -14.53 -9.11 -11.80
C ASP A 136 -13.82 -8.85 -10.48
N VAL A 137 -14.09 -9.70 -9.50
CA VAL A 137 -13.43 -9.69 -8.19
C VAL A 137 -12.27 -10.67 -8.25
N VAL A 138 -11.07 -10.22 -7.90
CA VAL A 138 -9.84 -11.02 -7.91
C VAL A 138 -9.23 -11.10 -6.51
N LEU A 139 -8.22 -11.95 -6.32
CA LEU A 139 -7.70 -12.25 -4.99
C LEU A 139 -7.11 -11.03 -4.27
N CYS A 140 -6.25 -10.27 -4.95
CA CYS A 140 -5.60 -9.09 -4.38
C CYS A 140 -5.01 -8.20 -5.49
N CYS A 141 -4.39 -7.08 -5.11
CA CYS A 141 -3.78 -6.13 -6.04
C CYS A 141 -2.62 -6.71 -6.87
N GLU A 142 -2.06 -7.83 -6.45
CA GLU A 142 -0.98 -8.53 -7.16
C GLU A 142 -1.49 -9.53 -8.21
N ASP A 143 -2.80 -9.76 -8.26
CA ASP A 143 -3.47 -10.61 -9.25
C ASP A 143 -3.79 -9.83 -10.53
N ILE A 144 -2.77 -9.18 -11.11
CA ILE A 144 -2.92 -8.27 -12.26
C ILE A 144 -3.42 -8.96 -13.54
N HIS A 145 -3.26 -10.28 -13.62
CA HIS A 145 -3.71 -11.12 -14.73
C HIS A 145 -5.04 -11.81 -14.45
N MET A 146 -5.63 -11.58 -13.27
CA MET A 146 -6.89 -12.20 -12.85
C MET A 146 -6.82 -13.74 -12.87
N ASP A 147 -5.68 -14.29 -12.44
CA ASP A 147 -5.40 -15.72 -12.34
C ASP A 147 -6.28 -16.42 -11.31
N VAL A 148 -6.82 -15.68 -10.33
CA VAL A 148 -7.66 -16.20 -9.25
C VAL A 148 -9.00 -15.45 -9.23
N PRO A 149 -9.89 -15.71 -10.22
CA PRO A 149 -11.19 -15.04 -10.30
C PRO A 149 -12.12 -15.53 -9.18
N LEU A 150 -12.57 -14.62 -8.32
CA LEU A 150 -13.43 -14.94 -7.18
C LEU A 150 -14.92 -14.87 -7.51
N GLY A 151 -15.30 -14.05 -8.50
CA GLY A 151 -16.67 -13.82 -8.95
C GLY A 151 -16.81 -12.49 -9.70
N ASN A 152 -18.04 -12.07 -10.02
CA ASN A 152 -18.31 -10.77 -10.64
C ASN A 152 -19.46 -10.05 -9.93
N ILE A 153 -19.27 -8.78 -9.59
CA ILE A 153 -20.24 -7.97 -8.81
C ILE A 153 -21.57 -7.73 -9.55
N LYS A 154 -21.61 -7.96 -10.87
CA LYS A 154 -22.84 -7.88 -11.66
C LYS A 154 -23.75 -9.09 -11.46
N GLN A 155 -23.21 -10.19 -10.90
CA GLN A 155 -23.93 -11.45 -10.72
C GLN A 155 -24.25 -11.74 -9.25
N ASN A 156 -23.32 -11.40 -8.35
CA ASN A 156 -23.45 -11.66 -6.91
C ASN A 156 -23.04 -10.43 -6.11
N SER A 157 -23.53 -10.30 -4.88
CA SER A 157 -23.08 -9.22 -4.00
C SER A 157 -21.58 -9.38 -3.68
N LEU A 158 -20.88 -8.26 -3.51
CA LEU A 158 -19.46 -8.28 -3.12
C LEU A 158 -19.24 -9.09 -1.83
N LEU A 159 -20.16 -8.96 -0.87
CA LEU A 159 -20.10 -9.68 0.40
C LEU A 159 -20.19 -11.20 0.20
N ASP A 160 -21.08 -11.67 -0.68
CA ASP A 160 -21.22 -13.08 -1.00
C ASP A 160 -19.98 -13.61 -1.72
N ILE A 161 -19.44 -12.87 -2.68
CA ILE A 161 -18.20 -13.23 -3.36
C ILE A 161 -17.06 -13.38 -2.34
N TYR A 162 -16.90 -12.39 -1.46
CA TYR A 162 -15.81 -12.33 -0.49
C TYR A 162 -15.90 -13.39 0.62
N ARG A 163 -17.12 -13.75 1.05
CA ARG A 163 -17.34 -14.75 2.11
C ARG A 163 -17.49 -16.16 1.60
N SER A 164 -18.14 -16.33 0.44
CA SER A 164 -18.63 -17.62 -0.03
C SER A 164 -17.79 -18.21 -1.17
N SER A 165 -16.94 -17.42 -1.83
CA SER A 165 -16.04 -17.93 -2.87
C SER A 165 -15.22 -19.11 -2.36
N ARG A 166 -15.35 -20.24 -3.06
CA ARG A 166 -14.59 -21.47 -2.77
C ARG A 166 -13.08 -21.20 -2.87
N LEU A 167 -12.66 -20.40 -3.86
CA LEU A 167 -11.26 -20.02 -4.03
C LEU A 167 -10.78 -19.15 -2.87
N MET A 168 -11.52 -18.11 -2.47
CA MET A 168 -11.12 -17.28 -1.33
C MET A 168 -10.96 -18.10 -0.04
N LYS A 169 -11.92 -19.01 0.25
CA LYS A 169 -11.82 -19.93 1.41
C LYS A 169 -10.58 -20.82 1.31
N HIS A 170 -10.32 -21.40 0.13
CA HIS A 170 -9.15 -22.25 -0.08
C HIS A 170 -7.84 -21.50 0.15
N TYR A 171 -7.71 -20.27 -0.36
CA TYR A 171 -6.51 -19.44 -0.16
C TYR A 171 -6.31 -19.07 1.31
N ARG A 172 -7.38 -18.63 2.01
CA ARG A 172 -7.34 -18.31 3.44
C ARG A 172 -6.90 -19.50 4.29
N THR A 173 -7.59 -20.64 4.17
CA THR A 173 -7.26 -21.85 4.94
C THR A 173 -5.85 -22.35 4.64
N THR A 174 -5.40 -22.27 3.39
CA THR A 174 -4.04 -22.68 3.03
C THR A 174 -2.97 -21.76 3.63
N HIS A 175 -3.22 -20.44 3.67
CA HIS A 175 -2.35 -19.50 4.40
C HIS A 175 -2.36 -19.76 5.91
N GLU A 176 -3.52 -20.01 6.52
CA GLU A 176 -3.64 -20.32 7.96
C GLU A 176 -2.88 -21.59 8.36
N LEU A 177 -2.74 -22.55 7.43
CA LEU A 177 -1.95 -23.77 7.62
C LEU A 177 -0.43 -23.56 7.41
N GLY A 178 -0.02 -22.40 6.87
CA GLY A 178 1.39 -22.05 6.68
C GLY A 178 2.07 -22.62 5.43
N ASP A 179 1.38 -23.44 4.62
CA ASP A 179 1.94 -24.02 3.39
C ASP A 179 1.28 -23.42 2.15
N ILE A 180 1.82 -22.31 1.66
CA ILE A 180 1.33 -21.61 0.47
C ILE A 180 1.93 -22.14 -0.85
N SER A 181 2.80 -23.15 -0.79
CA SER A 181 3.57 -23.63 -1.96
C SER A 181 2.69 -24.07 -3.14
N LYS A 182 1.48 -24.51 -2.85
CA LYS A 182 0.50 -24.99 -3.85
C LYS A 182 -0.38 -23.87 -4.42
N LEU A 183 -0.34 -22.66 -3.86
CA LEU A 183 -1.14 -21.53 -4.32
C LEU A 183 -0.42 -20.84 -5.49
N LYS A 184 -1.00 -20.94 -6.69
CA LYS A 184 -0.42 -20.42 -7.95
C LYS A 184 0.14 -18.99 -7.82
N LEU A 185 -0.61 -18.10 -7.18
CA LEU A 185 -0.24 -16.69 -7.02
C LEU A 185 0.65 -16.45 -5.79
N CYS A 186 0.37 -17.14 -4.67
CA CYS A 186 1.01 -16.82 -3.39
C CYS A 186 2.37 -17.48 -3.20
N ARG A 187 2.62 -18.64 -3.81
CA ARG A 187 3.89 -19.38 -3.62
C ARG A 187 5.14 -18.57 -3.99
N ASP A 188 4.98 -17.63 -4.93
CA ASP A 188 6.05 -16.77 -5.47
C ASP A 188 5.86 -15.30 -5.02
N CYS A 189 5.25 -15.07 -3.86
CA CYS A 189 4.83 -13.75 -3.39
C CYS A 189 5.32 -13.48 -1.96
N HIS A 190 5.96 -12.32 -1.75
CA HIS A 190 6.43 -11.84 -0.44
C HIS A 190 5.51 -10.78 0.17
N ILE A 191 4.43 -10.41 -0.52
CA ILE A 191 3.53 -9.33 -0.08
C ILE A 191 2.81 -9.68 1.23
N TRP A 192 2.72 -10.97 1.58
CA TRP A 192 2.25 -11.38 2.90
C TRP A 192 3.06 -10.79 4.06
N GLY A 193 4.33 -10.46 3.85
CA GLY A 193 5.21 -9.83 4.83
C GLY A 193 5.55 -8.38 4.51
N ALA A 194 4.77 -7.72 3.64
CA ALA A 194 5.04 -6.35 3.21
C ALA A 194 5.04 -5.34 4.36
N ASP A 195 4.29 -5.61 5.43
CA ASP A 195 4.01 -4.73 6.57
C ASP A 195 4.71 -5.17 7.87
N ILE A 196 5.66 -6.12 7.78
CA ILE A 196 6.50 -6.50 8.92
C ILE A 196 7.34 -5.28 9.33
N LEU A 197 7.12 -4.76 10.54
CA LEU A 197 7.86 -3.61 11.04
C LEU A 197 9.32 -4.00 11.32
N LEU A 198 10.25 -3.42 10.57
CA LEU A 198 11.69 -3.67 10.70
C LEU A 198 12.35 -2.67 11.66
N GLN A 199 11.93 -1.41 11.57
CA GLN A 199 12.47 -0.31 12.37
C GLN A 199 11.37 0.73 12.55
N GLU A 200 11.33 1.32 13.74
CA GLU A 200 10.51 2.48 14.04
C GLU A 200 11.32 3.46 14.89
N ASN A 201 11.29 4.75 14.52
CA ASN A 201 11.94 5.79 15.28
C ASN A 201 11.26 7.15 15.06
N THR A 202 11.49 8.07 15.99
CA THR A 202 11.06 9.47 15.87
C THR A 202 12.24 10.32 15.41
N GLU A 203 12.02 11.15 14.40
CA GLU A 203 13.01 12.08 13.84
C GLU A 203 12.47 13.51 13.84
N PHE A 204 13.38 14.49 13.81
CA PHE A 204 13.05 15.89 13.59
C PHE A 204 13.60 16.32 12.23
N ILE A 205 12.72 16.46 11.24
CA ILE A 205 13.08 16.83 9.87
C ILE A 205 12.57 18.25 9.62
N LYS A 206 13.49 19.20 9.43
CA LYS A 206 13.17 20.64 9.26
C LYS A 206 12.21 21.20 10.33
N GLY A 207 12.41 20.78 11.58
CA GLY A 207 11.59 21.23 12.72
C GLY A 207 10.22 20.54 12.84
N VAL A 208 9.91 19.58 11.96
CA VAL A 208 8.72 18.74 12.04
C VAL A 208 9.08 17.43 12.74
N GLN A 209 8.33 17.07 13.78
CA GLN A 209 8.46 15.75 14.41
C GLN A 209 7.76 14.69 13.55
N VAL A 210 8.49 13.63 13.23
CA VAL A 210 8.06 12.58 12.31
C VAL A 210 8.29 11.21 12.92
N ASN A 211 7.30 10.33 12.84
CA ASN A 211 7.46 8.90 13.07
C ASN A 211 7.85 8.23 11.75
N VAL A 212 9.04 7.63 11.73
CA VAL A 212 9.61 6.93 10.57
C VAL A 212 9.52 5.44 10.81
N GLN A 213 8.84 4.73 9.92
CA GLN A 213 8.66 3.29 9.97
C GLN A 213 9.24 2.64 8.72
N LYS A 214 10.02 1.58 8.88
CA LYS A 214 10.59 0.80 7.78
C LYS A 214 10.00 -0.59 7.73
N TYR A 215 9.72 -1.04 6.51
CA TYR A 215 9.12 -2.32 6.19
C TYR A 215 9.88 -2.97 5.02
N PRO A 216 9.69 -4.27 4.75
CA PRO A 216 10.23 -4.87 3.53
C PRO A 216 9.69 -4.22 2.25
N SER A 217 8.49 -3.63 2.31
CA SER A 217 7.86 -2.91 1.21
C SER A 217 8.32 -1.47 1.03
N GLY A 218 9.09 -0.89 1.95
CA GLY A 218 9.51 0.51 1.85
C GLY A 218 9.63 1.22 3.21
N SER A 219 9.40 2.52 3.21
CA SER A 219 9.43 3.35 4.41
C SER A 219 8.28 4.36 4.41
N ILE A 220 7.78 4.68 5.60
CA ILE A 220 6.71 5.67 5.79
C ILE A 220 7.20 6.72 6.79
N TYR A 221 7.01 7.98 6.44
CA TYR A 221 7.26 9.15 7.28
C TYR A 221 5.90 9.76 7.61
N ARG A 222 5.43 9.65 8.86
CA ARG A 222 4.16 10.26 9.30
C ARG A 222 4.44 11.40 10.26
N LYS A 223 3.79 12.55 10.05
CA LYS A 223 3.82 13.62 11.04
C LYS A 223 3.17 13.15 12.35
N CYS A 224 3.81 13.48 13.46
CA CYS A 224 3.27 13.26 14.81
C CYS A 224 2.21 14.30 15.17
#